data_AF-A0AB39PMP6-F1
#
_entry.id   AF-A0AB39PMP6-F1
#
_cell.length_a   1.000
_cell.length_b   1.000
_cell.length_c   1.000
_cell.angle_alpha   90.00
_cell.angle_beta   90.00
_cell.angle_gamma   90.00
#
_symmetry.space_group_name_H-M   'P 1'
#
loop_
_entity.id
_entity.type
_entity.pdbx_description
1 polymer ?
#
loop_
_entity_poly.entity_id
_entity_poly.type
_entity_poly.pdbx_seq_one_letter_code
_entity_poly.pdbx_strand_id
1 'polypeptide(L)' 'MITEANARFDDGFPTAEAAGTDLIGQFLSGLFGRRVEHDRLRYKDNVCLTKTYETLAVTEGIAPR' A
#
# COMPACT_ATOMS: atom_id res chain seq x y z
N MET A 1 0.80 10.39 23.22
CA MET A 1 2.20 9.93 23.13
C MET A 1 2.39 9.33 21.75
N ILE A 2 3.43 9.71 21.01
CA ILE A 2 3.81 9.09 19.74
C ILE A 2 5.05 8.26 20.02
N THR A 3 5.01 6.96 19.73
CA THR A 3 6.11 6.03 20.03
C THR A 3 7.14 5.96 18.89
N GLU A 4 6.67 6.06 17.65
CA GLU A 4 7.51 5.97 16.45
C GLU A 4 6.84 6.72 15.30
N ALA A 5 7.66 7.22 14.36
CA ALA A 5 7.21 7.76 13.09
C ALA A 5 8.09 7.20 11.97
N ASN A 6 7.47 6.44 11.06
CA ASN A 6 8.14 5.82 9.92
C ASN A 6 7.81 6.58 8.64
N ALA A 7 8.81 7.19 8.00
CA ALA A 7 8.66 7.85 6.70
C ALA A 7 8.69 6.83 5.53
N ARG A 8 7.95 5.73 5.66
CA ARG A 8 7.83 4.63 4.70
C ARG A 8 6.52 3.89 4.92
N PHE A 9 6.15 3.03 3.97
CA PHE A 9 5.08 2.07 4.21
C PHE A 9 5.49 1.09 5.32
N ASP A 10 4.56 0.86 6.23
CA ASP A 10 4.70 -0.15 7.27
C ASP A 10 3.87 -1.40 6.93
N ASP A 11 4.05 -2.46 7.70
CA ASP A 11 3.42 -3.77 7.47
C ASP A 11 1.88 -3.72 7.54
N GLY A 12 1.30 -2.67 8.13
CA GLY A 12 -0.14 -2.40 8.13
C GLY A 12 -0.71 -1.80 6.83
N PHE A 13 0.15 -1.39 5.90
CA PHE A 13 -0.26 -0.75 4.64
C PHE A 13 -1.29 -1.58 3.84
N PRO A 14 -1.09 -2.90 3.59
CA PRO A 14 -2.05 -3.68 2.81
C PRO A 14 -3.42 -3.77 3.46
N THR A 15 -3.50 -3.74 4.80
CA THR A 15 -4.77 -3.76 5.53
C THR A 15 -5.55 -2.48 5.27
N ALA A 16 -4.89 -1.32 5.29
CA ALA A 16 -5.52 -0.03 5.04
C ALA A 16 -6.05 0.08 3.61
N GLU A 17 -5.25 -0.33 2.62
CA GLU A 17 -5.65 -0.41 1.21
C GLU A 17 -6.84 -1.37 1.01
N ALA A 18 -6.77 -2.58 1.57
CA ALA A 18 -7.87 -3.55 1.52
C ALA A 18 -9.15 -3.03 2.21
N ALA A 19 -9.01 -2.19 3.23
CA ALA A 19 -10.13 -1.53 3.89
C ALA A 19 -10.71 -0.34 3.08
N GLY A 20 -10.09 0.03 1.95
CA GLY A 20 -10.58 1.04 1.02
C GLY A 20 -9.84 2.39 1.07
N THR A 21 -8.78 2.50 1.86
CA THR A 21 -7.94 3.70 1.91
C THR A 21 -7.01 3.74 0.71
N ASP A 22 -7.17 4.74 -0.17
CA ASP A 22 -6.34 4.94 -1.34
C ASP A 22 -5.01 5.65 -0.99
N LEU A 23 -4.14 4.99 -0.21
CA LEU A 23 -2.88 5.59 0.24
C LEU A 23 -1.94 5.85 -0.92
N ILE A 24 -1.83 4.93 -1.89
CA ILE A 24 -0.95 5.11 -3.05
C ILE A 24 -1.45 6.24 -3.95
N GLY A 25 -2.73 6.25 -4.31
CA GLY A 25 -3.28 7.28 -5.21
C GLY A 25 -3.20 8.66 -4.58
N GLN A 26 -3.44 8.78 -3.26
CA GLN A 26 -3.30 10.05 -2.56
C GLN A 26 -1.84 10.47 -2.34
N PHE A 27 -0.93 9.53 -2.09
CA PHE A 27 0.51 9.81 -2.07
C PHE A 27 0.99 10.35 -3.42
N LEU A 28 0.65 9.67 -4.52
CA LEU A 28 0.99 10.11 -5.87
C LEU A 28 0.36 11.47 -6.21
N SER A 29 -0.88 11.71 -5.79
CA SER A 29 -1.53 13.01 -5.96
C SER A 29 -0.70 14.13 -5.31
N GLY A 30 -0.31 13.95 -4.04
CA GLY A 30 0.57 14.89 -3.36
C GLY A 30 1.94 15.05 -4.04
N LEU A 31 2.55 13.93 -4.46
CA LEU A 31 3.84 13.92 -5.15
C LEU A 31 3.80 14.75 -6.46
N PHE A 32 2.69 14.70 -7.18
CA PHE A 32 2.49 15.46 -8.42
C PHE A 32 1.87 16.85 -8.20
N GLY A 33 1.85 17.36 -6.96
CA GLY A 33 1.29 18.68 -6.63
C GLY A 33 -0.22 18.78 -6.84
N ARG A 34 -0.92 17.66 -6.94
CA ARG A 34 -2.38 17.60 -7.00
C ARG A 34 -2.94 17.62 -5.58
N ARG A 35 -4.22 18.00 -5.48
CA ARG A 35 -4.93 17.98 -4.21
C ARG A 35 -5.03 16.55 -3.69
N VAL A 36 -4.76 16.38 -2.39
CA VAL A 36 -5.07 15.16 -1.66
C VAL A 36 -6.55 15.19 -1.27
N GLU A 37 -7.27 14.15 -1.69
CA GLU A 37 -8.68 13.92 -1.39
C GLU A 37 -8.80 13.08 -0.11
N HIS A 38 -8.93 13.76 1.04
CA HIS A 38 -8.95 13.10 2.35
C HIS A 38 -10.13 12.12 2.53
N ASP A 39 -11.24 12.31 1.81
CA ASP A 39 -12.36 11.36 1.85
C ASP A 39 -11.98 9.97 1.31
N ARG A 40 -10.98 9.91 0.40
CA ARG A 40 -10.43 8.66 -0.13
C ARG A 40 -9.45 7.98 0.81
N LEU A 41 -9.10 8.64 1.92
CA LEU A 41 -8.31 8.05 3.00
C LEU A 41 -9.19 7.41 4.08
N ARG A 42 -10.49 7.32 3.85
CA ARG A 42 -11.42 6.68 4.79
C ARG A 42 -11.43 5.17 4.60
N TYR A 43 -11.12 4.45 5.66
CA TYR A 43 -11.24 2.99 5.71
C TYR A 43 -12.66 2.55 6.08
N LYS A 44 -12.99 1.31 5.73
CA LYS A 44 -14.16 0.58 6.25
C LYS A 44 -13.79 -0.13 7.54
N ASP A 45 -14.73 -0.12 8.49
CA ASP A 45 -14.60 -0.88 9.72
C ASP A 45 -14.71 -2.40 9.48
N ASN A 46 -14.23 -3.19 10.44
CA ASN A 46 -14.38 -4.64 10.48
C ASN A 46 -13.71 -5.40 9.30
N VAL A 47 -12.67 -4.82 8.71
CA VAL A 47 -11.82 -5.50 7.72
C VAL A 47 -10.62 -6.12 8.42
N CYS A 48 -10.44 -7.43 8.25
CA CYS A 48 -9.29 -8.16 8.76
C CYS A 48 -8.44 -8.66 7.59
N LEU A 49 -7.14 -8.43 7.66
CA LEU A 49 -6.19 -8.97 6.68
C LEU A 49 -5.56 -10.25 7.25
N THR A 50 -5.75 -11.37 6.54
CA THR A 50 -4.95 -12.58 6.75
C THR A 50 -3.78 -12.56 5.79
N LYS A 51 -2.56 -12.66 6.31
CA LYS A 51 -1.33 -12.71 5.51
C LYS A 51 -0.95 -14.16 5.24
N THR A 52 -0.68 -14.47 3.99
CA THR A 52 -0.08 -15.73 3.56
C THR A 52 1.22 -15.42 2.80
N TYR A 53 2.18 -16.32 2.87
CA TYR A 53 3.47 -16.18 2.21
C TYR A 53 3.59 -17.27 1.16
N GLU A 54 3.95 -16.89 -0.06
CA GLU A 54 4.23 -17.80 -1.16
C GLU A 54 5.60 -17.50 -1.74
N THR A 55 6.29 -18.54 -2.22
CA THR A 55 7.58 -18.38 -2.89
C THR A 55 7.35 -18.14 -4.37
N LEU A 56 7.76 -16.97 -4.86
CA LEU A 56 7.81 -16.70 -6.30
C LEU A 56 9.03 -17.40 -6.91
N ALA A 57 8.81 -18.40 -7.76
CA ALA A 57 9.86 -19.01 -8.57
C ALA A 57 10.07 -18.18 -9.85
N VAL A 58 11.30 -17.75 -10.11
CA VAL A 58 11.69 -17.02 -11.32
C VAL A 58 12.57 -17.93 -12.17
N THR A 59 12.32 -17.99 -13.48
CA THR A 59 13.17 -18.68 -14.45
C THR A 59 13.66 -17.67 -15.47
N GLU A 60 14.99 -17.60 -15.68
CA GLU A 60 15.57 -16.77 -16.71
C GLU A 60 15.53 -17.50 -18.05
N GLY A 61 14.79 -16.95 -19.02
CA GLY A 61 14.85 -17.41 -20.41
C GLY A 61 15.97 -16.69 -21.16
N ILE A 62 16.81 -17.43 -21.90
CA ILE A 62 17.76 -16.83 -22.84
C ILE A 62 16.94 -16.39 -24.07
N ALA A 63 16.86 -15.08 -24.32
CA ALA A 63 16.29 -14.57 -25.56
C ALA A 63 17.09 -15.12 -26.77
N PRO A 64 16.45 -15.67 -27.81
CA PRO A 64 17.16 -16.11 -29.00
C PRO A 64 17.86 -14.92 -29.67
N ARG A 65 19.14 -15.11 -30.02
CA ARG A 65 19.97 -14.15 -30.75
C ARG A 65 19.47 -13.90 -32.17
#